data_AF-A0A6C0LEG1-F1
#
_entry.id   AF-A0A6C0LEG1-F1
#
_cell.length_a   1.000
_cell.length_b   1.000
_cell.length_c   1.000
_cell.angle_alpha   90.00
_cell.angle_beta   90.00
_cell.angle_gamma   90.00
#
_symmetry.space_group_name_H-M   'P 1'
#
loop_
_entity.id
_entity.type
_entity.pdbx_description
1 polymer ?
#
loop_
_entity_poly.entity_id
_entity_poly.type
_entity_poly.pdbx_seq_one_letter_code
_entity_poly.pdbx_strand_id
1 'polypeptide(L)'
;MLFTSYHYQGRYNKSCIIFIRDEDIINVYVIYYYDDEERVLSLIMTEEKMMEYPQLYKKYVVSIMLTEDPTRLSETETGYYISKRTICENLYITKDYNSKSTYMFEYPEILRDLSADAEIRENMHIINNCIMIRDCLIAELIEEESKKIERELCYVENDVRMMKVASLYINKIVPENFPEDLKNAIHANIVSS
;
A
#
# COMPACT_ATOMS: atom_id res chain seq x y z
N MET A 1 5.70 -7.85 -4.35
CA MET A 1 4.27 -8.03 -4.03
C MET A 1 3.77 -7.02 -3.00
N LEU A 2 2.57 -6.47 -3.20
CA LEU A 2 1.84 -5.62 -2.26
C LEU A 2 0.44 -6.22 -2.01
N PHE A 3 0.00 -6.19 -0.76
CA PHE A 3 -1.30 -6.69 -0.31
C PHE A 3 -2.06 -5.56 0.34
N THR A 4 -3.16 -5.15 -0.27
CA THR A 4 -4.01 -4.09 0.29
C THR A 4 -5.46 -4.46 0.16
N SER A 5 -6.32 -3.79 0.94
CA SER A 5 -7.74 -4.06 0.82
C SER A 5 -8.60 -2.87 1.21
N TYR A 6 -9.66 -2.66 0.44
CA TYR A 6 -10.70 -1.71 0.72
C TYR A 6 -11.89 -2.47 1.30
N HIS A 7 -12.20 -2.29 2.59
CA HIS A 7 -13.41 -2.87 3.18
C HIS A 7 -14.33 -1.79 3.68
N TYR A 8 -15.57 -1.89 3.24
CA TYR A 8 -16.66 -1.05 3.68
C TYR A 8 -17.67 -1.89 4.46
N GLN A 9 -17.92 -1.48 5.70
CA GLN A 9 -18.98 -2.04 6.54
C GLN A 9 -20.12 -1.03 6.67
N GLY A 10 -21.12 -1.15 5.81
CA GLY A 10 -22.41 -0.48 5.97
C GLY A 10 -23.36 -1.28 6.86
N ARG A 11 -24.49 -0.66 7.24
CA ARG A 11 -25.55 -1.34 7.99
C ARG A 11 -26.16 -2.53 7.24
N TYR A 12 -26.24 -2.43 5.92
CA TYR A 12 -26.89 -3.43 5.06
C TYR A 12 -25.94 -4.05 4.03
N ASN A 13 -24.86 -3.37 3.67
CA ASN A 13 -23.92 -3.82 2.65
C ASN A 13 -22.53 -3.96 3.26
N LYS A 14 -21.97 -5.17 3.16
CA LYS A 14 -20.55 -5.43 3.40
C LYS A 14 -19.89 -5.68 2.06
N SER A 15 -18.80 -4.98 1.79
CA SER A 15 -18.02 -5.19 0.58
C SER A 15 -16.54 -5.14 0.94
N CYS A 16 -15.80 -6.15 0.49
CA CYS A 16 -14.36 -6.18 0.62
C CYS A 16 -13.76 -6.31 -0.78
N ILE A 17 -12.85 -5.41 -1.12
CA ILE A 17 -12.02 -5.51 -2.31
C ILE A 17 -10.60 -5.75 -1.83
N ILE A 18 -9.99 -6.84 -2.26
CA ILE A 18 -8.60 -7.19 -1.98
C ILE A 18 -7.82 -6.94 -3.26
N PHE A 19 -6.69 -6.24 -3.12
CA PHE A 19 -5.76 -5.96 -4.20
C PHE A 19 -4.44 -6.65 -3.88
N ILE A 20 -3.97 -7.47 -4.81
CA ILE A 20 -2.68 -8.12 -4.70
C ILE A 20 -1.89 -7.74 -5.93
N ARG A 21 -0.91 -6.86 -5.74
CA ARG A 21 -0.05 -6.38 -6.81
C ARG A 21 1.26 -7.12 -6.78
N ASP A 22 1.71 -7.60 -7.92
CA ASP A 22 3.08 -8.04 -8.10
C ASP A 22 3.63 -7.46 -9.40
N GLU A 23 4.67 -6.63 -9.25
CA GLU A 23 5.23 -5.82 -10.34
C GLU A 23 4.16 -4.91 -10.97
N ASP A 24 3.82 -5.15 -12.23
CA ASP A 24 2.84 -4.42 -13.04
C ASP A 24 1.44 -5.04 -13.03
N ILE A 25 1.29 -6.27 -12.50
CA ILE A 25 0.03 -7.01 -12.46
C ILE A 25 -0.67 -6.83 -11.12
N ILE A 26 -1.97 -6.59 -11.16
CA ILE A 26 -2.85 -6.44 -10.00
C ILE A 26 -4.00 -7.44 -10.12
N ASN A 27 -4.05 -8.36 -9.17
CA ASN A 27 -5.18 -9.24 -8.94
C ASN A 27 -6.17 -8.51 -8.03
N VAL A 28 -7.40 -8.31 -8.51
CA VAL A 28 -8.48 -7.61 -7.83
C VAL A 28 -9.57 -8.62 -7.48
N TYR A 29 -9.73 -8.90 -6.19
CA TYR A 29 -10.77 -9.79 -5.68
C TYR A 29 -11.86 -8.97 -5.02
N VAL A 30 -13.10 -9.08 -5.49
CA VAL A 30 -14.25 -8.41 -4.90
C VAL A 30 -15.15 -9.45 -4.24
N ILE A 31 -15.22 -9.40 -2.92
CA ILE A 31 -16.11 -10.23 -2.10
C ILE A 31 -17.42 -9.45 -1.93
N TYR A 32 -18.51 -10.03 -2.41
CA TYR A 32 -19.85 -9.45 -2.35
C TYR A 32 -20.90 -10.52 -2.03
N TYR A 33 -22.06 -10.08 -1.54
CA TYR A 33 -23.17 -10.97 -1.21
C TYR A 33 -24.31 -10.80 -2.21
N TYR A 34 -24.84 -11.92 -2.70
CA TYR A 34 -26.02 -11.96 -3.56
C TYR A 34 -26.94 -13.08 -3.07
N ASP A 35 -28.20 -12.77 -2.74
CA ASP A 35 -29.17 -13.71 -2.14
C ASP A 35 -28.62 -14.48 -0.92
N ASP A 36 -27.96 -13.77 0.00
CA ASP A 36 -27.28 -14.30 1.19
C ASP A 36 -26.10 -15.27 0.92
N GLU A 37 -25.70 -15.45 -0.34
CA GLU A 37 -24.52 -16.22 -0.73
C GLU A 37 -23.30 -15.29 -0.95
N GLU A 38 -22.16 -15.68 -0.38
CA GLU A 38 -20.88 -15.01 -0.65
C GLU A 38 -20.36 -15.41 -2.04
N ARG A 39 -20.00 -14.40 -2.84
CA ARG A 39 -19.41 -14.57 -4.16
C ARG A 39 -18.13 -13.77 -4.27
N VAL A 40 -17.21 -14.28 -5.09
CA VAL A 40 -15.92 -13.65 -5.37
C VAL A 40 -15.81 -13.39 -6.86
N LEU A 41 -15.70 -12.11 -7.23
CA LEU A 41 -15.26 -11.70 -8.56
C LEU A 41 -13.73 -11.59 -8.53
N SER A 42 -13.05 -12.13 -9.53
CA SER A 42 -11.61 -11.96 -9.75
C SER A 42 -11.37 -11.25 -11.07
N LEU A 43 -10.61 -10.16 -11.04
CA LEU A 43 -10.14 -9.45 -12.23
C LEU A 43 -8.63 -9.31 -12.16
N ILE A 44 -7.95 -9.49 -13.28
CA ILE A 44 -6.48 -9.37 -13.37
C ILE A 44 -6.18 -8.25 -14.35
N MET A 45 -5.50 -7.19 -13.90
CA MET A 45 -5.26 -6.00 -14.71
C MET A 45 -3.97 -5.27 -14.30
N THR A 46 -3.49 -4.38 -15.15
CA THR A 46 -2.40 -3.47 -14.79
C THR A 46 -2.93 -2.23 -14.07
N GLU A 47 -2.03 -1.49 -13.41
CA GLU A 47 -2.37 -0.19 -12.83
C GLU A 47 -2.84 0.82 -13.90
N GLU A 48 -2.18 0.85 -15.06
CA GLU A 48 -2.57 1.69 -16.20
C GLU A 48 -4.01 1.38 -16.65
N LYS A 49 -4.35 0.09 -16.76
CA LYS A 49 -5.71 -0.33 -17.11
C LYS A 49 -6.73 0.06 -16.04
N MET A 50 -6.35 -0.03 -14.76
CA MET A 50 -7.21 0.36 -13.65
C MET A 50 -7.54 1.86 -13.67
N MET A 51 -6.63 2.71 -14.14
CA MET A 51 -6.85 4.16 -14.26
C MET A 51 -7.97 4.53 -15.22
N GLU A 52 -8.31 3.67 -16.19
CA GLU A 52 -9.50 3.83 -17.04
C GLU A 52 -10.82 3.73 -16.25
N TYR A 53 -10.76 3.21 -15.01
CA TYR A 53 -11.89 3.02 -14.10
C TYR A 53 -11.69 3.82 -12.79
N PRO A 54 -11.97 5.13 -12.78
CA PRO A 54 -11.60 6.02 -11.68
C PRO A 54 -12.10 5.59 -10.30
N GLN A 55 -13.27 4.95 -10.22
CA GLN A 55 -13.83 4.47 -8.95
C GLN A 55 -13.03 3.29 -8.38
N LEU A 56 -12.59 2.36 -9.24
CA LEU A 56 -11.74 1.25 -8.83
C LEU A 56 -10.35 1.76 -8.41
N TYR A 57 -9.76 2.64 -9.23
CA TYR A 57 -8.45 3.23 -8.94
C TYR A 57 -8.44 4.02 -7.63
N LYS A 58 -9.48 4.82 -7.34
CA LYS A 58 -9.61 5.50 -6.04
C LYS A 58 -9.67 4.52 -4.88
N LYS A 59 -10.42 3.41 -5.01
CA LYS A 59 -10.48 2.36 -3.97
C LYS A 59 -9.12 1.70 -3.78
N TYR A 60 -8.37 1.47 -4.85
CA TYR A 60 -7.00 0.94 -4.79
C TYR A 60 -6.07 1.89 -4.02
N VAL A 61 -6.01 3.17 -4.38
CA VAL A 61 -5.17 4.15 -3.67
C VAL A 61 -5.55 4.26 -2.19
N VAL A 62 -6.83 4.37 -1.88
CA VAL A 62 -7.32 4.43 -0.49
C VAL A 62 -7.00 3.14 0.27
N SER A 63 -7.06 1.98 -0.40
CA SER A 63 -6.70 0.71 0.23
C SER A 63 -5.24 0.67 0.72
N ILE A 64 -4.32 1.29 -0.03
CA ILE A 64 -2.92 1.41 0.36
C ILE A 64 -2.81 2.24 1.63
N MET A 65 -3.46 3.41 1.67
CA MET A 65 -3.44 4.31 2.83
C MET A 65 -4.06 3.71 4.10
N LEU A 66 -5.02 2.79 3.93
CA LEU A 66 -5.67 2.13 5.06
C LEU A 66 -4.92 0.90 5.56
N THR A 67 -3.93 0.39 4.83
CA THR A 67 -3.19 -0.83 5.16
C THR A 67 -1.98 -0.51 6.04
N GLU A 68 -1.76 -1.29 7.10
CA GLU A 68 -0.69 -1.04 8.07
C GLU A 68 0.70 -1.17 7.44
N ASP A 69 0.91 -2.29 6.75
CA ASP A 69 2.11 -2.62 6.01
C ASP A 69 1.68 -3.35 4.74
N PRO A 70 1.65 -2.68 3.58
CA PRO A 70 1.22 -3.32 2.33
C PRO A 70 2.24 -4.33 1.81
N THR A 71 3.46 -4.39 2.35
CA THR A 71 4.51 -5.29 1.85
C THR A 71 4.44 -6.69 2.47
N ARG A 72 3.57 -6.89 3.46
CA ARG A 72 3.52 -8.12 4.24
C ARG A 72 2.08 -8.58 4.50
N LEU A 73 1.85 -9.90 4.40
CA LEU A 73 0.68 -10.54 4.99
C LEU A 73 1.00 -10.97 6.42
N SER A 74 0.10 -10.68 7.34
CA SER A 74 0.19 -11.20 8.69
C SER A 74 -0.35 -12.63 8.73
N GLU A 75 0.31 -13.49 9.52
CA GLU A 75 -0.01 -14.92 9.64
C GLU A 75 -0.68 -15.20 10.99
N THR A 76 -1.64 -16.11 10.98
CA THR A 76 -2.24 -16.73 12.18
C THR A 76 -2.11 -18.25 12.08
N GLU A 77 -2.48 -18.97 13.15
CA GLU A 77 -2.50 -20.44 13.17
C GLU A 77 -3.33 -21.07 12.04
N THR A 78 -4.25 -20.32 11.44
CA THR A 78 -5.25 -20.83 10.52
C THR A 78 -5.10 -20.29 9.09
N GLY A 79 -4.28 -19.26 8.86
CA GLY A 79 -4.14 -18.60 7.55
C GLY A 79 -3.52 -17.20 7.61
N TYR A 80 -3.88 -16.35 6.65
CA TYR A 80 -3.27 -15.05 6.40
C TYR A 80 -4.29 -13.91 6.45
N TYR A 81 -3.85 -12.69 6.75
CA TYR A 81 -4.70 -11.52 6.71
C TYR A 81 -3.95 -10.23 6.38
N ILE A 82 -4.72 -9.24 5.89
CA ILE A 82 -4.25 -7.87 5.66
C ILE A 82 -4.71 -6.99 6.83
N SER A 83 -3.76 -6.47 7.60
CA SER A 83 -4.02 -5.55 8.72
C SER A 83 -4.38 -4.17 8.17
N LYS A 84 -5.60 -3.68 8.46
CA LYS A 84 -6.07 -2.38 7.95
C LYS A 84 -6.95 -1.59 8.92
N ARG A 85 -7.00 -0.28 8.75
CA ARG A 85 -8.02 0.57 9.39
C ARG A 85 -9.40 0.26 8.80
N THR A 86 -10.41 0.18 9.65
CA THR A 86 -11.79 -0.12 9.24
C THR A 86 -12.58 1.16 9.01
N ILE A 87 -13.40 1.16 7.96
CA ILE A 87 -14.34 2.23 7.66
C ILE A 87 -15.71 1.86 8.25
N CYS A 88 -16.23 2.70 9.12
CA CYS A 88 -17.57 2.53 9.69
C CYS A 88 -18.52 3.62 9.17
N GLU A 89 -19.61 3.20 8.49
CA GLU A 89 -20.72 4.06 8.03
C GLU A 89 -20.31 5.29 7.17
N ASN A 90 -19.10 5.31 6.59
CA ASN A 90 -18.49 6.49 5.94
C ASN A 90 -18.44 7.76 6.81
N LEU A 91 -18.57 7.60 8.13
CA LEU A 91 -18.51 8.69 9.10
C LEU A 91 -17.19 8.68 9.87
N TYR A 92 -16.53 7.53 9.95
CA TYR A 92 -15.36 7.34 10.79
C TYR A 92 -14.42 6.27 10.22
N ILE A 93 -13.11 6.54 10.34
CA ILE A 93 -12.03 5.58 10.08
C ILE A 93 -11.41 5.24 11.44
N THR A 94 -11.30 3.94 11.74
CA THR A 94 -10.68 3.50 13.00
C THR A 94 -9.21 3.88 13.05
N LYS A 95 -8.72 4.23 14.23
CA LYS A 95 -7.27 4.41 14.46
C LYS A 95 -6.54 3.07 14.56
N ASP A 96 -7.26 2.04 15.00
CA ASP A 96 -6.73 0.70 15.16
C ASP A 96 -6.84 -0.10 13.87
N TYR A 97 -5.86 -0.97 13.66
CA TYR A 97 -5.84 -1.93 12.57
C TYR A 97 -6.56 -3.23 12.97
N ASN A 98 -7.30 -3.82 12.04
CA ASN A 98 -8.05 -5.07 12.23
C ASN A 98 -7.92 -5.99 11.01
N SER A 99 -8.18 -7.28 11.21
CA SER A 99 -7.92 -8.37 10.25
C SER A 99 -9.15 -9.14 9.78
N LYS A 100 -10.28 -9.05 10.51
CA LYS A 100 -11.41 -9.98 10.32
C LYS A 100 -12.00 -10.02 8.90
N SER A 101 -11.96 -8.90 8.18
CA SER A 101 -12.60 -8.79 6.86
C SER A 101 -11.68 -9.10 5.68
N THR A 102 -10.44 -9.52 5.93
CA THR A 102 -9.37 -9.69 4.92
C THR A 102 -8.66 -11.02 5.09
N TYR A 103 -9.30 -11.94 5.81
CA TYR A 103 -8.74 -13.24 6.12
C TYR A 103 -8.78 -14.17 4.92
N MET A 104 -7.71 -14.92 4.72
CA MET A 104 -7.51 -15.88 3.63
C MET A 104 -6.94 -17.17 4.23
N PHE A 105 -7.46 -18.33 3.85
CA PHE A 105 -6.95 -19.62 4.37
C PHE A 105 -5.60 -20.00 3.79
N GLU A 106 -5.39 -19.70 2.51
CA GLU A 106 -4.16 -20.01 1.79
C GLU A 106 -3.42 -18.72 1.44
N TYR A 107 -2.11 -18.85 1.25
CA TYR A 107 -1.32 -17.74 0.76
C TYR A 107 -1.75 -17.44 -0.69
N PRO A 108 -2.08 -16.18 -1.02
CA PRO A 108 -2.65 -15.88 -2.33
C PRO A 108 -1.65 -16.12 -3.46
N GLU A 109 -2.10 -16.83 -4.49
CA GLU A 109 -1.37 -17.01 -5.73
C GLU A 109 -1.61 -15.83 -6.69
N ILE A 110 -0.58 -15.45 -7.45
CA ILE A 110 -0.68 -14.41 -8.48
C ILE A 110 -1.07 -15.05 -9.80
N LEU A 111 -2.29 -14.75 -10.26
CA LEU A 111 -2.71 -15.04 -11.62
C LEU A 111 -2.17 -13.95 -12.55
N ARG A 112 -1.64 -14.38 -13.72
CA ARG A 112 -0.93 -13.50 -14.66
C ARG A 112 -1.70 -13.21 -15.95
N ASP A 113 -2.71 -14.02 -16.26
CA ASP A 113 -3.53 -13.83 -17.46
C ASP A 113 -4.47 -12.64 -17.27
N LEU A 114 -4.28 -11.58 -18.05
CA LEU A 114 -5.10 -10.36 -17.95
C LEU A 114 -6.56 -10.65 -18.30
N SER A 115 -7.47 -10.11 -17.50
CA SER A 115 -8.90 -10.13 -17.78
C SER A 115 -9.23 -9.40 -19.08
N ALA A 116 -10.22 -9.91 -19.80
CA ALA A 116 -10.65 -9.28 -21.03
C ALA A 116 -11.34 -7.95 -20.76
N ASP A 117 -11.18 -7.01 -21.69
CA ASP A 117 -11.80 -5.69 -21.65
C ASP A 117 -13.33 -5.74 -21.46
N ALA A 118 -13.99 -6.70 -22.11
CA ALA A 118 -15.42 -6.92 -21.97
C ALA A 118 -15.80 -7.39 -20.55
N GLU A 119 -15.05 -8.35 -20.01
CA GLU A 119 -15.24 -8.90 -18.66
C GLU A 119 -15.12 -7.80 -17.58
N ILE A 120 -14.09 -6.95 -17.69
CA ILE A 120 -13.89 -5.83 -16.75
C ILE A 120 -15.09 -4.87 -16.79
N ARG A 121 -15.54 -4.49 -18.01
CA ARG A 121 -16.67 -3.57 -18.19
C ARG A 121 -17.98 -4.14 -17.66
N GLU A 122 -18.25 -5.41 -17.95
CA GLU A 122 -19.46 -6.11 -17.52
C GLU A 122 -19.55 -6.18 -15.99
N ASN A 123 -18.42 -6.36 -15.30
CA ASN A 123 -18.38 -6.51 -13.85
C ASN A 123 -18.19 -5.21 -13.05
N MET A 124 -17.92 -4.09 -13.71
CA MET A 124 -17.65 -2.81 -13.03
C MET A 124 -18.82 -2.30 -12.17
N HIS A 125 -20.05 -2.71 -12.48
CA HIS A 125 -21.23 -2.38 -11.68
C HIS A 125 -21.12 -2.92 -10.23
N ILE A 126 -20.52 -4.10 -10.03
CA ILE A 126 -20.29 -4.70 -8.70
C ILE A 126 -19.34 -3.81 -7.88
N ILE A 127 -18.25 -3.36 -8.51
CA ILE A 127 -17.26 -2.47 -7.89
C ILE A 127 -17.86 -1.09 -7.60
N ASN A 128 -18.72 -0.60 -8.49
CA ASN A 128 -19.40 0.69 -8.32
C ASN A 128 -20.43 0.67 -7.18
N ASN A 129 -21.03 -0.49 -6.90
CA ASN A 129 -21.94 -0.69 -5.78
C ASN A 129 -21.20 -0.66 -4.42
N CYS A 130 -19.89 -0.85 -4.41
CA CYS A 130 -19.08 -0.69 -3.20
C CYS A 130 -19.00 0.80 -2.84
N ILE A 131 -19.54 1.17 -1.68
CA ILE A 131 -19.67 2.57 -1.26
C ILE A 131 -18.29 3.21 -1.04
N MET A 132 -18.11 4.41 -1.57
CA MET A 132 -16.91 5.24 -1.36
C MET A 132 -16.96 5.95 -0.01
N ILE A 133 -15.80 6.06 0.65
CA ILE A 133 -15.65 6.93 1.81
C ILE A 133 -15.81 8.40 1.43
N ARG A 134 -16.24 9.22 2.41
CA ARG A 134 -16.41 10.67 2.21
C ARG A 134 -15.06 11.32 1.93
N ASP A 135 -15.06 12.28 1.01
CA ASP A 135 -13.86 13.02 0.61
C ASP A 135 -13.14 13.70 1.79
N CYS A 136 -13.86 14.15 2.82
CA CYS A 136 -13.26 14.75 4.01
C CYS A 136 -12.39 13.77 4.80
N LEU A 137 -12.80 12.50 4.89
CA LEU A 137 -12.02 11.46 5.57
C LEU A 137 -10.80 11.04 4.73
N ILE A 138 -10.92 11.07 3.40
CA ILE A 138 -9.78 10.87 2.49
C ILE A 138 -8.76 12.00 2.71
N ALA A 139 -9.22 13.25 2.80
CA ALA A 139 -8.34 14.39 3.02
C ALA A 139 -7.58 14.27 4.35
N GLU A 140 -8.24 13.81 5.42
CA GLU A 140 -7.59 13.53 6.71
C GLU A 140 -6.49 12.46 6.57
N LEU A 141 -6.74 11.35 5.85
CA LEU A 141 -5.72 10.33 5.60
C LEU A 141 -4.51 10.90 4.82
N ILE A 142 -4.77 11.70 3.79
CA ILE A 142 -3.72 12.32 2.98
C ILE A 142 -2.87 13.26 3.85
N GLU A 143 -3.49 14.03 4.75
CA GLU A 143 -2.79 14.92 5.66
C GLU A 143 -1.93 14.14 6.67
N GLU A 144 -2.44 13.04 7.21
CA GLU A 144 -1.67 12.15 8.12
C GLU A 144 -0.42 11.58 7.44
N GLU A 145 -0.58 11.03 6.23
CA GLU A 145 0.55 10.47 5.47
C GLU A 145 1.54 11.56 5.03
N SER A 146 1.05 12.74 4.63
CA SER A 146 1.92 13.88 4.29
C SER A 146 2.79 14.29 5.49
N LYS A 147 2.21 14.40 6.68
CA LYS A 147 2.95 14.70 7.92
C LYS A 147 3.92 13.61 8.33
N LYS A 148 3.67 12.34 7.96
CA LYS A 148 4.61 11.24 8.20
C LYS A 148 5.82 11.36 7.28
N ILE A 149 5.57 11.57 5.98
CA ILE A 149 6.61 11.78 4.96
C ILE A 149 7.48 12.99 5.31
N GLU A 150 6.88 14.12 5.68
CA GLU A 150 7.62 15.32 6.10
C GLU A 150 8.57 15.06 7.29
N ARG A 151 8.13 14.28 8.27
CA ARG A 151 8.97 13.90 9.41
C ARG A 151 10.12 12.99 8.98
N GLU A 152 9.86 12.00 8.14
CA GLU A 152 10.89 11.10 7.61
C GLU A 152 11.94 11.87 6.79
N LEU A 153 11.50 12.79 5.93
CA LEU A 153 12.40 13.67 5.17
C LEU A 153 13.30 14.51 6.08
N CYS A 154 12.76 15.07 7.17
CA CYS A 154 13.54 15.84 8.14
C CYS A 154 14.64 14.99 8.81
N TYR A 155 14.38 13.70 9.10
CA TYR A 155 15.42 12.80 9.60
C TYR A 155 16.51 12.57 8.55
N VAL A 156 16.14 12.27 7.31
CA VAL A 156 17.08 12.06 6.20
C VAL A 156 17.95 13.30 5.95
N GLU A 157 17.36 14.50 5.96
CA GLU A 157 18.09 15.76 5.80
C GLU A 157 19.14 15.97 6.89
N ASN A 158 18.80 15.61 8.13
CA ASN A 158 19.74 15.69 9.26
C ASN A 158 20.89 14.68 9.10
N ASP A 159 20.60 13.45 8.68
CA ASP A 159 21.62 12.41 8.45
C ASP A 159 22.58 12.83 7.32
N VAL A 160 22.06 13.34 6.20
CA VAL A 160 22.87 13.88 5.10
C VAL A 160 23.74 15.04 5.58
N ARG A 161 23.21 15.93 6.43
CA ARG A 161 24.00 17.03 7.01
C ARG A 161 25.15 16.48 7.87
N MET A 162 24.88 15.49 8.72
CA MET A 162 25.91 14.86 9.56
C MET A 162 26.99 14.17 8.73
N MET A 163 26.61 13.45 7.67
CA MET A 163 27.55 12.83 6.74
C MET A 163 28.46 13.87 6.05
N LYS A 164 27.89 15.00 5.61
CA LYS A 164 28.68 16.12 5.04
C LYS A 164 29.68 16.70 6.04
N VAL A 165 29.26 16.89 7.29
CA VAL A 165 30.15 17.37 8.35
C VAL A 165 31.28 16.36 8.61
N ALA A 166 30.95 15.08 8.76
CA ALA A 166 31.95 14.02 8.95
C ALA A 166 32.99 13.99 7.81
N SER A 167 32.54 14.11 6.56
CA SER A 167 33.41 14.21 5.38
C SER A 167 34.38 15.39 5.44
N LEU A 168 33.91 16.57 5.88
CA LEU A 168 34.77 17.76 6.05
C LEU A 168 35.82 17.58 7.15
N TYR A 169 35.48 16.90 8.25
CA TYR A 169 36.41 16.65 9.34
C TYR A 169 37.44 15.57 9.01
N ILE A 170 37.06 14.51 8.27
CA ILE A 170 38.03 13.52 7.77
C ILE A 170 39.15 14.20 6.99
N ASN A 171 38.81 15.14 6.10
CA ASN A 171 39.79 15.91 5.34
C ASN A 171 40.75 16.77 6.21
N LYS A 172 40.39 17.06 7.46
CA LYS A 172 41.24 17.81 8.41
C LYS A 172 42.06 16.92 9.34
N ILE A 173 41.63 15.68 9.58
CA ILE A 173 42.29 14.73 10.48
C ILE A 173 43.30 13.86 9.70
N VAL A 174 43.01 13.62 8.42
CA VAL A 174 43.90 12.90 7.51
C VAL A 174 45.17 13.73 7.27
N PRO A 175 46.38 13.22 7.57
CA PRO A 175 47.64 13.92 7.34
C PRO A 175 47.82 14.26 5.85
N GLU A 176 48.51 15.36 5.53
CA GLU A 176 48.77 15.76 4.13
C GLU A 176 49.51 14.70 3.29
N ASN A 177 50.18 13.76 3.95
CA ASN A 177 50.96 12.68 3.33
C ASN A 177 50.15 11.38 3.16
N PHE A 178 48.85 11.41 3.43
CA PHE A 178 48.00 10.23 3.38
C PHE A 178 47.71 9.82 1.93
N PRO A 179 47.78 8.54 1.57
CA PRO A 179 47.53 8.09 0.21
C PRO A 179 46.09 8.41 -0.24
N GLU A 180 45.96 9.11 -1.37
CA GLU A 180 44.67 9.62 -1.86
C GLU A 180 43.72 8.48 -2.27
N ASP A 181 44.28 7.35 -2.71
CA ASP A 181 43.61 6.09 -3.01
C ASP A 181 42.93 5.46 -1.78
N LEU A 182 43.58 5.50 -0.60
CA LEU A 182 42.97 5.07 0.66
C LEU A 182 41.91 6.06 1.15
N LYS A 183 42.13 7.36 0.96
CA LYS A 183 41.18 8.42 1.31
C LYS A 183 39.87 8.30 0.50
N ASN A 184 39.99 8.03 -0.79
CA ASN A 184 38.86 7.78 -1.69
C ASN A 184 38.11 6.49 -1.32
N ALA A 185 38.81 5.43 -0.91
CA ALA A 185 38.18 4.19 -0.45
C ALA A 185 37.39 4.38 0.87
N ILE A 186 37.87 5.22 1.79
CA ILE A 186 37.15 5.56 3.03
C ILE A 186 35.89 6.39 2.72
N HIS A 187 36.01 7.41 1.87
CA HIS A 187 34.86 8.22 1.45
C HIS A 187 33.79 7.39 0.72
N ALA A 188 34.21 6.48 -0.15
CA ALA A 188 33.29 5.59 -0.86
C ALA A 188 32.47 4.73 0.11
N ASN A 189 33.11 4.14 1.13
CA ASN A 189 32.42 3.31 2.12
C ASN A 189 31.41 4.09 2.99
N ILE A 190 31.69 5.36 3.31
CA ILE A 190 30.79 6.20 4.10
C ILE A 190 29.55 6.61 3.28
N VAL A 191 29.70 6.81 1.96
CA VAL A 191 28.58 7.17 1.08
C VAL A 191 27.72 5.96 0.71
N SER A 192 28.27 4.75 0.83
CA SER A 192 27.57 3.49 0.59
C SER A 192 26.99 2.80 1.84
N SER A 193 27.09 3.43 3.01
CA SER A 193 26.51 2.97 4.30
C SER A 193 25.30 3.83 4.69
#